data_AF-A0A919Y1G4-F1
#
_entry.id   AF-A0A919Y1G4-F1
#
_cell.length_a   1.000
_cell.length_b   1.000
_cell.length_c   1.000
_cell.angle_alpha   90.00
_cell.angle_beta   90.00
_cell.angle_gamma   90.00
#
_symmetry.space_group_name_H-M   'P 1'
#
loop_
_entity.id
_entity.type
_entity.pdbx_description
1 polymer ?
#
loop_
_entity_poly.entity_id
_entity_poly.type
_entity_poly.pdbx_seq_one_letter_code
_entity_poly.pdbx_strand_id
1 'polypeptide(L)' 'MELSDVQSSCGMAVKLALVQNRNMLREWLAILSRDLALVPNEIVRIYGMRWSIKVTKSYLKQRIVSTPAVDG' A
#
# COMPACT_ATOMS: atom_id res chain seq x y z
N MET A 1 0.15 10.09 13.06
CA MET A 1 0.46 9.95 11.63
C MET A 1 1.08 11.27 11.23
N GLU A 2 2.34 11.24 10.83
CA GLU A 2 3.11 12.45 10.54
C GLU A 2 3.14 12.67 9.03
N LEU A 3 2.94 13.93 8.61
CA LEU A 3 3.07 14.36 7.23
C LEU A 3 4.21 15.36 7.15
N SER A 4 5.15 15.10 6.25
CA SER A 4 6.19 16.05 5.89
C SER A 4 6.11 16.33 4.39
N ASP A 5 6.19 17.61 4.05
CA ASP A 5 6.45 18.05 2.69
C ASP A 5 7.94 17.86 2.41
N VAL A 6 8.25 17.04 1.41
CA VAL A 6 9.61 16.68 1.04
C VAL A 6 9.85 17.09 -0.41
N GLN A 7 11.03 17.64 -0.69
CA GLN A 7 11.44 17.95 -2.06
C GLN A 7 12.23 16.76 -2.62
N SER A 8 11.78 16.22 -3.74
CA SER A 8 12.51 15.18 -4.46
C SER A 8 13.74 15.75 -5.16
N SER A 9 14.75 14.93 -5.45
CA SER A 9 15.99 15.34 -6.14
C SER A 9 15.76 15.97 -7.52
N CYS A 10 14.59 15.74 -8.11
CA CYS A 10 14.15 16.35 -9.37
C CYS A 10 13.43 17.71 -9.19
N GLY A 11 13.35 18.25 -7.96
CA GLY A 11 12.67 19.51 -7.66
C GLY A 11 11.14 19.41 -7.53
N MET A 12 10.58 18.20 -7.63
CA MET A 12 9.14 17.98 -7.42
C MET A 12 8.82 17.93 -5.92
N ALA A 13 7.85 18.73 -5.50
CA ALA A 13 7.28 18.64 -4.16
C ALA A 13 6.43 17.38 -4.03
N VAL A 14 6.65 16.63 -2.96
CA VAL A 14 5.95 15.39 -2.65
C VAL A 14 5.56 15.36 -1.18
N LYS A 15 4.45 14.71 -0.88
CA LYS A 15 4.04 14.40 0.49
C LYS A 15 4.51 13.03 0.89
N LEU A 16 5.11 12.95 2.07
CA LEU A 16 5.49 11.69 2.71
C LEU A 16 4.53 11.40 3.87
N ALA A 17 3.81 10.28 3.77
CA ALA A 17 2.93 9.78 4.82
C ALA A 17 3.59 8.59 5.53
N LEU A 18 3.91 8.77 6.81
CA LEU A 18 4.49 7.73 7.67
C LEU A 18 3.39 7.08 8.52
N VAL A 19 3.17 5.79 8.31
CA VAL A 19 2.18 4.97 9.00
C VAL A 19 2.91 3.97 9.88
N GLN A 20 2.75 4.10 11.20
CA GLN A 20 3.23 3.09 12.13
C GLN A 20 2.26 1.91 12.19
N ASN A 21 2.78 0.70 12.09
CA ASN A 21 1.98 -0.49 12.33
C ASN A 21 1.68 -0.59 13.84
N ARG A 22 0.39 -0.54 14.20
CA ARG A 22 -0.06 -0.63 15.61
C ARG A 22 0.10 -2.04 16.18
N ASN A 23 0.05 -3.07 15.34
CA ASN A 23 0.25 -4.46 15.77
C ASN A 23 1.73 -4.81 15.90
N MET A 24 2.61 -4.15 15.15
CA MET A 24 4.05 -4.37 15.18
C MET A 24 4.75 -3.01 15.21
N LEU A 25 4.96 -2.45 16.40
CA LEU A 25 5.45 -1.08 16.60
C LEU A 25 6.82 -0.77 15.95
N ARG A 26 7.59 -1.82 15.60
CA ARG A 26 8.87 -1.72 14.87
C ARG A 26 8.71 -1.58 13.36
N GLU A 27 7.53 -1.88 12.83
CA GLU A 27 7.24 -1.76 11.41
C GLU A 27 6.63 -0.41 11.09
N TRP A 28 7.23 0.25 10.11
CA TRP A 28 6.81 1.53 9.58
C TRP A 28 6.59 1.39 8.08
N LEU A 29 5.47 1.94 7.62
CA LEU A 29 5.13 2.03 6.21
C LEU A 29 5.23 3.48 5.77
N ALA A 30 6.12 3.75 4.83
CA ALA A 30 6.26 5.07 4.21
C ALA A 30 5.57 5.08 2.85
N ILE A 31 4.65 6.02 2.65
CA ILE A 31 3.91 6.20 1.39
C ILE A 31 4.23 7.58 0.83
N LEU A 32 4.70 7.63 -0.42
CA LEU A 32 4.97 8.86 -1.16
C LEU A 32 3.79 9.21 -2.07
N SER A 33 3.34 10.46 -2.01
CA SER A 33 2.33 11.02 -2.90
C SER A 33 2.87 12.28 -3.59
N ARG A 34 2.62 12.41 -4.89
CA ARG A 34 2.88 13.67 -5.62
C ARG A 34 1.73 14.68 -5.50
N ASP A 35 0.57 14.21 -5.06
CA ASP A 35 -0.59 15.07 -4.89
C ASP A 35 -0.52 15.73 -3.52
N LEU A 36 -0.20 17.02 -3.53
CA LEU A 36 -0.08 17.88 -2.35
C LEU A 36 -1.44 18.32 -1.81
N ALA A 37 -2.56 18.09 -2.51
CA ALA A 37 -3.89 18.38 -1.99
C ALA A 37 -4.41 17.26 -1.09
N LEU A 38 -3.82 16.06 -1.19
CA LEU A 38 -4.28 14.92 -0.41
C LEU A 38 -3.98 15.07 1.08
N VAL A 39 -5.00 14.72 1.86
CA VAL A 39 -4.95 14.56 3.31
C VAL A 39 -4.41 13.16 3.66
N PRO A 40 -3.81 12.97 4.85
CA PRO A 40 -3.08 11.73 5.16
C PRO A 40 -3.96 10.47 5.07
N ASN A 41 -5.21 10.55 5.55
CA ASN A 41 -6.16 9.43 5.46
C ASN A 41 -6.45 9.01 4.02
N GLU A 42 -6.47 9.95 3.08
CA GLU A 42 -6.73 9.65 1.68
C GLU A 42 -5.55 8.91 1.04
N ILE A 43 -4.32 9.32 1.37
CA ILE A 43 -3.08 8.67 0.92
C ILE A 43 -3.08 7.20 1.37
N VAL A 44 -3.44 6.93 2.62
CA VAL A 44 -3.52 5.55 3.16
C VAL A 44 -4.64 4.75 2.51
N ARG A 45 -5.81 5.37 2.31
CA ARG A 45 -6.96 4.72 1.65
C ARG A 45 -6.60 4.29 0.22
N ILE A 46 -5.97 5.18 -0.56
CA ILE A 46 -5.51 4.90 -1.92
C ILE A 46 -4.45 3.80 -1.93
N TYR A 47 -3.50 3.84 -0.99
CA TYR A 47 -2.50 2.79 -0.84
C TYR A 47 -3.14 1.42 -0.53
N GLY A 48 -4.10 1.38 0.39
CA GLY A 48 -4.85 0.17 0.72
C GLY A 48 -5.60 -0.43 -0.47
N MET A 49 -6.24 0.41 -1.29
CA MET A 49 -6.90 -0.03 -2.53
C MET A 49 -5.90 -0.67 -3.51
N ARG A 50 -4.71 -0.09 -3.69
CA ARG A 50 -3.64 -0.66 -4.54
C ARG A 50 -3.15 -2.01 -4.02
N TRP A 51 -3.00 -2.16 -2.70
CA TRP A 51 -2.57 -3.41 -2.10
C TRP A 51 -3.63 -4.51 -2.26
N SER A 52 -4.92 -4.17 -2.14
CA SER A 52 -6.03 -5.13 -2.30
C SER A 52 -5.97 -5.88 -3.64
N ILE A 53 -5.55 -5.23 -4.72
CA ILE A 53 -5.41 -5.84 -6.06
C ILE A 53 -4.36 -6.97 -6.06
N LYS A 54 -3.27 -6.82 -5.30
CA LYS A 54 -2.21 -7.84 -5.20
C LYS A 54 -2.67 -9.04 -4.37
N VAL A 55 -3.44 -8.80 -3.33
CA VAL A 55 -3.96 -9.84 -2.42
C VAL A 55 -4.95 -10.75 -3.16
N THR A 56 -5.87 -10.20 -3.96
CA THR A 56 -6.83 -10.99 -4.74
C THR A 56 -6.14 -11.96 -5.71
N LYS A 57 -5.02 -11.57 -6.33
CA LYS A 57 -4.26 -12.46 -7.23
C LYS A 57 -3.63 -13.66 -6.50
N SER A 58 -3.17 -13.48 -5.26
CA SER A 58 -2.62 -14.56 -4.43
C SER A 58 -3.70 -15.53 -3.98
N TYR A 59 -4.86 -15.03 -3.54
CA TYR A 59 -5.99 -15.88 -3.15
C TYR A 59 -6.54 -16.71 -4.32
N LEU A 60 -6.61 -16.13 -5.53
CA LEU A 60 -7.06 -16.85 -6.71
C LEU A 60 -6.05 -17.93 -7.17
N LYS A 61 -4.74 -17.70 -7.03
CA LYS A 61 -3.71 -18.71 -7.33
C LYS A 61 -3.78 -19.93 -6.40
N GLN A 62 -4.00 -19.72 -5.10
CA GLN A 62 -4.10 -20.84 -4.14
C GLN A 62 -5.29 -21.76 -4.45
N ARG A 63 -6.39 -21.20 -4.96
CA ARG A 63 -7.62 -21.96 -5.25
C ARG A 63 -7.57 -22.78 -6.55
N ILE A 64 -6.72 -22.40 -7.51
CA ILE A 64 -6.54 -23.15 -8.76
C ILE A 64 -5.57 -24.34 -8.56
N VAL A 65 -4.56 -24.19 -7.69
CA VAL A 65 -3.59 -25.27 -7.41
C VAL A 65 -4.19 -26.39 -6.56
N SER A 66 -5.32 -26.15 -5.89
CA SER A 66 -5.96 -27.09 -4.96
C SER A 66 -7.22 -27.79 -5.49
N THR A 67 -7.65 -27.54 -6.73
CA THR A 67 -8.63 -28.43 -7.38
C THR A 67 -7.91 -29.71 -7.78
N PRO A 68 -8.17 -30.86 -7.14
CA PRO A 68 -7.69 -32.13 -7.67
C PRO A 68 -8.26 -32.27 -9.08
N ALA A 69 -7.40 -32.58 -10.04
CA ALA A 69 -7.84 -33.11 -11.31
C ALA A 69 -8.77 -34.28 -10.96
N VAL A 70 -10.03 -34.18 -11.38
CA VAL A 70 -10.93 -35.32 -11.30
C VAL A 70 -10.43 -36.25 -12.38
N ASP A 71 -9.55 -37.17 -11.98
CA ASP A 71 -9.00 -38.21 -12.83
C ASP A 71 -10.17 -39.09 -13.30
N GLY A 72 -10.32 -39.19 -14.62
CA GLY A 72 -11.23 -40.11 -15.30
C GLY A 72 -10.47 -41.24 -15.98
#